data_AF-A0AAD3HGX2-F1
#
_entry.id   AF-A0AAD3HGX2-F1
#
_cell.length_a   1.000
_cell.length_b   1.000
_cell.length_c   1.000
_cell.angle_alpha   90.00
_cell.angle_beta   90.00
_cell.angle_gamma   90.00
#
_symmetry.space_group_name_H-M   'P 1'
#
loop_
_entity.id
_entity.type
_entity.pdbx_description
1 polymer ?
#
loop_
_entity_poly.entity_id
_entity_poly.type
_entity_poly.pdbx_seq_one_letter_code
_entity_poly.pdbx_strand_id
1 'polypeptide(L)'
;GGGGGGEEWTRAEALLAAIRNLAASERGRQELAADPATVPCLLRALAAGGGIAGGGTAAGEAEALPQLHAVQLSAAAALANLSSDRCGLEAMVAEQELLLPQLWGLARSCLAHMMAAQGG
;
A
#
# COMPACT_ATOMS: atom_id res chain seq x y z
N GLY A 1 -0.20 13.37 -26.47
CA GLY A 1 -1.11 13.45 -25.32
C GLY A 1 -0.44 12.73 -24.17
N GLY A 2 -0.07 13.45 -23.11
CA GLY A 2 0.80 12.91 -22.04
C GLY A 2 0.51 13.53 -20.68
N GLY A 3 -0.75 13.79 -20.37
CA GLY A 3 -1.17 14.41 -19.10
C GLY A 3 -2.00 13.51 -18.17
N GLY A 4 -2.25 12.25 -18.54
CA GLY A 4 -3.22 11.40 -17.82
C GLY A 4 -2.69 10.72 -16.55
N GLY A 5 -1.37 10.44 -16.49
CA GLY A 5 -0.80 9.66 -15.38
C GLY A 5 -0.85 10.38 -14.04
N GLY A 6 -0.47 11.66 -13.98
CA GLY A 6 -0.39 12.41 -12.72
C GLY A 6 -1.74 12.56 -12.02
N GLU A 7 -2.81 12.85 -12.76
CA GLU A 7 -4.16 12.97 -12.17
C GLU A 7 -4.69 11.64 -11.64
N GLU A 8 -4.38 10.53 -12.30
CA GLU A 8 -4.80 9.19 -11.88
C GLU A 8 -4.10 8.78 -10.57
N TRP A 9 -2.80 9.07 -10.44
CA TRP A 9 -2.04 8.86 -9.21
C TRP A 9 -2.56 9.70 -8.05
N THR A 10 -2.84 10.99 -8.27
CA THR A 10 -3.41 11.86 -7.23
C THR A 10 -4.78 11.36 -6.76
N ARG A 11 -5.62 10.86 -7.68
CA ARG A 11 -6.92 10.26 -7.32
C ARG A 11 -6.73 8.98 -6.51
N ALA A 12 -5.82 8.10 -6.91
CA ALA A 12 -5.53 6.87 -6.18
C ALA A 12 -5.02 7.15 -4.75
N GLU A 13 -4.11 8.12 -4.59
CA GLU A 13 -3.62 8.56 -3.29
C GLU A 13 -4.76 9.08 -2.41
N ALA A 14 -5.59 10.00 -2.93
CA ALA A 14 -6.72 10.56 -2.18
C ALA A 14 -7.72 9.48 -1.74
N LEU A 15 -8.01 8.51 -2.62
CA LEU A 15 -8.89 7.38 -2.30
C LEU A 15 -8.29 6.48 -1.22
N LEU A 16 -7.00 6.14 -1.30
CA LEU A 16 -6.33 5.33 -0.28
C LEU A 16 -6.22 6.07 1.06
N ALA A 17 -6.00 7.38 1.05
CA ALA A 17 -6.04 8.20 2.25
C ALA A 17 -7.44 8.19 2.89
N ALA A 18 -8.51 8.27 2.08
CA ALA A 18 -9.88 8.17 2.57
C ALA A 18 -10.16 6.77 3.17
N ILE A 19 -9.75 5.69 2.50
CA ILE A 19 -9.89 4.31 3.00
C ILE A 19 -9.14 4.15 4.34
N ARG A 20 -7.89 4.65 4.43
CA ARG A 20 -7.12 4.65 5.68
C ARG A 20 -7.87 5.36 6.81
N ASN A 21 -8.45 6.53 6.53
CA ASN A 21 -9.19 7.31 7.52
C ASN A 21 -10.48 6.60 7.95
N LEU A 22 -11.20 5.95 7.03
CA LEU A 22 -12.37 5.13 7.37
C LEU A 22 -11.99 3.95 8.27
N ALA A 23 -10.90 3.26 7.94
CA ALA A 23 -10.36 2.15 8.72
C ALA A 23 -9.91 2.57 10.15
N ALA A 24 -9.70 3.86 10.40
CA ALA A 24 -9.40 4.34 11.76
C ALA A 24 -10.60 4.22 12.71
N SER A 25 -11.82 4.11 12.18
CA SER A 25 -13.05 3.92 12.97
C SER A 25 -13.51 2.46 12.96
N GLU A 26 -14.13 2.00 14.05
CA GLU A 26 -14.66 0.63 14.14
C GLU A 26 -15.69 0.33 13.05
N ARG A 27 -16.67 1.23 12.87
CA ARG A 27 -17.70 1.07 11.84
C ARG A 27 -17.09 1.01 10.44
N GLY A 28 -16.11 1.87 10.15
CA GLY A 28 -15.42 1.87 8.87
C GLY A 28 -14.64 0.58 8.62
N ARG A 29 -14.00 -0.01 9.65
CA ARG A 29 -13.36 -1.33 9.51
C ARG A 29 -14.35 -2.42 9.16
N GLN A 30 -15.51 -2.45 9.84
CA GLN A 30 -16.54 -3.45 9.57
C GLN A 30 -17.09 -3.34 8.15
N GLU A 31 -17.36 -2.12 7.66
CA GLU A 31 -17.84 -1.90 6.29
C GLU A 31 -16.78 -2.24 5.24
N LEU A 32 -15.52 -1.85 5.48
CA LEU A 32 -14.41 -2.18 4.60
C LEU A 32 -14.13 -3.69 4.57
N ALA A 33 -14.17 -4.37 5.71
CA ALA A 33 -13.94 -5.81 5.82
C ALA A 33 -15.10 -6.65 5.25
N ALA A 34 -16.31 -6.09 5.16
CA ALA A 34 -17.45 -6.74 4.53
C ALA A 34 -17.30 -6.88 3.01
N ASP A 35 -16.47 -6.03 2.38
CA ASP A 35 -16.12 -6.17 0.97
C ASP A 35 -14.86 -7.05 0.80
N PRO A 36 -14.98 -8.24 0.18
CA PRO A 36 -13.84 -9.15 -0.01
C PRO A 36 -12.75 -8.59 -0.92
N ALA A 37 -13.03 -7.55 -1.72
CA ALA A 37 -12.04 -6.92 -2.58
C ALA A 37 -11.13 -5.93 -1.84
N THR A 38 -11.49 -5.51 -0.62
CA THR A 38 -10.74 -4.48 0.12
C THR A 38 -9.30 -4.89 0.37
N VAL A 39 -9.07 -6.04 1.00
CA VAL A 39 -7.71 -6.50 1.35
C VAL A 39 -6.87 -6.77 0.09
N PRO A 40 -7.35 -7.48 -0.94
CA PRO A 40 -6.60 -7.67 -2.19
C PRO A 40 -6.20 -6.36 -2.88
N CYS A 41 -7.10 -5.36 -2.89
CA CYS A 41 -6.81 -4.05 -3.49
C CYS A 41 -5.74 -3.29 -2.70
N LEU A 42 -5.82 -3.29 -1.36
CA LEU A 42 -4.79 -2.69 -0.51
C LEU A 42 -3.43 -3.38 -0.66
N LEU A 43 -3.41 -4.71 -0.81
CA LEU A 43 -2.18 -5.45 -1.07
C LEU A 43 -1.56 -5.14 -2.43
N ARG A 44 -2.39 -4.96 -3.48
CA ARG A 44 -1.90 -4.51 -4.78
C ARG A 44 -1.34 -3.10 -4.71
N ALA A 45 -1.99 -2.18 -4.01
CA ALA A 45 -1.50 -0.82 -3.79
C ALA A 45 -0.17 -0.81 -3.01
N LEU A 46 -0.03 -1.69 -2.02
CA LEU A 46 1.20 -1.88 -1.26
C LEU A 46 2.34 -2.43 -2.16
N ALA A 47 2.02 -3.38 -3.04
CA ALA A 47 2.97 -4.00 -3.96
C ALA A 47 3.34 -3.12 -5.17
N ALA A 48 2.54 -2.09 -5.48
CA ALA A 48 2.72 -1.25 -6.66
C ALA A 48 4.07 -0.51 -6.72
N GLY A 49 4.70 -0.25 -5.57
CA GLY A 49 6.07 0.32 -5.52
C GLY A 49 7.21 -0.70 -5.70
N GLY A 50 6.91 -1.99 -5.82
CA GLY A 50 7.91 -3.05 -6.06
C GLY A 50 8.31 -3.25 -7.53
N GLY A 51 7.66 -2.56 -8.45
CA GLY A 51 7.86 -2.68 -9.91
C GLY A 51 8.64 -1.53 -10.53
N ILE A 52 9.76 -1.09 -9.95
CA ILE A 52 10.69 -0.15 -10.62
C ILE A 52 11.62 -0.95 -11.56
N ALA A 53 11.03 -1.57 -12.59
CA ALA A 53 11.76 -2.20 -13.68
C ALA A 53 10.96 -1.99 -14.97
N GLY A 54 11.00 -0.78 -15.53
CA GLY A 54 10.22 -0.47 -16.72
C GLY A 54 10.39 0.94 -17.28
N GLY A 55 11.63 1.33 -17.58
CA GLY A 55 11.98 2.34 -18.59
C GLY A 55 11.14 3.63 -18.63
N GLY A 56 11.24 4.47 -17.60
CA GLY A 56 10.79 5.86 -17.65
C GLY A 56 11.98 6.80 -17.75
N THR A 57 11.85 7.91 -18.47
CA THR A 57 12.87 8.96 -18.52
C THR A 57 13.14 9.51 -17.11
N ALA A 58 14.42 9.60 -16.71
CA ALA A 58 14.89 9.94 -15.35
C ALA A 58 14.27 11.19 -14.68
N ALA A 59 13.66 12.10 -15.44
CA ALA A 59 12.94 13.27 -14.90
C ALA A 59 11.53 12.93 -14.37
N GLY A 60 10.83 11.94 -14.94
CA GLY A 60 9.50 11.50 -14.49
C GLY A 60 9.58 10.45 -13.37
N GLU A 61 10.66 9.68 -13.32
CA GLU A 61 10.89 8.70 -12.25
C GLU A 61 11.12 9.37 -10.89
N ALA A 62 11.83 10.51 -10.87
CA ALA A 62 12.10 11.27 -9.64
C ALA A 62 10.83 11.86 -8.99
N GLU A 63 9.82 12.21 -9.79
CA GLU A 63 8.56 12.79 -9.30
C GLU A 63 7.50 11.71 -8.97
N ALA A 64 7.58 10.54 -9.61
CA ALA A 64 6.72 9.39 -9.34
C ALA A 64 7.09 8.66 -8.04
N LEU A 65 8.37 8.67 -7.65
CA LEU A 65 8.89 8.00 -6.44
C LEU A 65 8.20 8.46 -5.13
N PRO A 66 8.04 9.77 -4.85
CA PRO A 66 7.30 10.24 -3.67
C PRO A 66 5.82 9.83 -3.66
N GLN A 67 5.17 9.85 -4.81
CA GLN A 67 3.73 9.54 -4.94
C GLN A 67 3.47 8.03 -4.75
N LEU A 68 4.33 7.18 -5.32
CA LEU A 68 4.31 5.74 -5.08
C LEU A 68 4.49 5.42 -3.60
N HIS A 69 5.41 6.12 -2.92
CA HIS A 69 5.62 5.92 -1.49
C HIS A 69 4.42 6.37 -0.64
N ALA A 70 3.76 7.48 -1.00
CA ALA A 70 2.55 7.93 -0.32
C ALA A 70 1.39 6.93 -0.46
N VAL A 71 1.23 6.34 -1.64
CA VAL A 71 0.27 5.26 -1.92
C VAL A 71 0.57 4.02 -1.07
N GLN A 72 1.84 3.58 -1.03
CA GLN A 72 2.25 2.42 -0.22
C GLN A 72 2.04 2.65 1.28
N LEU A 73 2.41 3.83 1.78
CA LEU A 73 2.22 4.20 3.19
C LEU A 73 0.73 4.24 3.56
N SER A 74 -0.11 4.79 2.68
CA SER A 74 -1.56 4.84 2.92
C SER A 74 -2.19 3.44 2.92
N ALA A 75 -1.78 2.57 1.99
CA ALA A 75 -2.23 1.18 1.95
C ALA A 75 -1.76 0.38 3.18
N ALA A 76 -0.49 0.54 3.57
CA ALA A 76 0.06 -0.10 4.78
C ALA A 76 -0.70 0.35 6.04
N ALA A 77 -0.96 1.65 6.18
CA ALA A 77 -1.71 2.19 7.31
C ALA A 77 -3.16 1.72 7.32
N ALA A 78 -3.81 1.60 6.16
CA ALA A 78 -5.17 1.06 6.06
C ALA A 78 -5.22 -0.42 6.50
N LEU A 79 -4.27 -1.24 6.06
CA LEU A 79 -4.14 -2.65 6.49
C LEU A 79 -3.86 -2.77 8.00
N ALA A 80 -2.97 -1.92 8.53
CA ALA A 80 -2.68 -1.88 9.97
C ALA A 80 -3.93 -1.52 10.79
N ASN A 81 -4.68 -0.52 10.33
CA ASN A 81 -5.96 -0.15 10.95
C ASN A 81 -6.98 -1.29 10.88
N LEU A 82 -7.16 -1.93 9.72
CA LEU A 82 -8.06 -3.09 9.58
C LEU A 82 -7.69 -4.21 10.56
N SER A 83 -6.40 -4.49 10.73
CA SER A 83 -5.90 -5.54 11.63
C SER A 83 -6.17 -5.26 13.11
N SER A 84 -6.62 -4.05 13.48
CA SER A 84 -6.92 -3.69 14.85
C SER A 84 -8.28 -4.20 15.34
N ASP A 85 -9.07 -4.84 14.46
CA ASP A 85 -10.37 -5.42 14.80
C ASP A 85 -10.52 -6.83 14.23
N ARG A 86 -11.38 -7.63 14.85
CA ARG A 86 -11.59 -9.03 14.51
C ARG A 86 -12.01 -9.22 13.06
N CYS A 87 -12.97 -8.42 12.57
CA CYS A 87 -13.46 -8.58 11.19
C CYS A 87 -12.36 -8.29 10.16
N GLY A 88 -11.52 -7.28 10.39
CA GLY A 88 -10.41 -6.97 9.51
C GLY A 88 -9.31 -8.02 9.56
N LEU A 89 -9.01 -8.60 10.73
CA LEU A 89 -8.11 -9.75 10.84
C LEU A 89 -8.63 -10.96 10.08
N GLU A 90 -9.91 -11.29 10.21
CA GLU A 90 -10.53 -12.40 9.47
C GLU A 90 -10.42 -12.19 7.95
N ALA A 91 -10.69 -10.98 7.46
CA ALA A 91 -10.51 -10.62 6.05
C ALA A 91 -9.04 -10.72 5.59
N MET A 92 -8.09 -10.31 6.44
CA MET A 92 -6.66 -10.44 6.14
C MET A 92 -6.17 -11.87 6.12
N VAL A 93 -6.68 -12.72 7.01
CA VAL A 93 -6.37 -14.15 7.06
C VAL A 93 -6.95 -14.89 5.85
N ALA A 94 -8.14 -14.49 5.38
CA ALA A 94 -8.71 -15.03 4.14
C ALA A 94 -7.77 -14.81 2.94
N GLU A 95 -7.00 -13.73 2.94
CA GLU A 95 -6.05 -13.36 1.89
C GLU A 95 -4.58 -13.65 2.26
N GLN A 96 -4.34 -14.55 3.23
CA GLN A 96 -3.00 -14.79 3.78
C GLN A 96 -1.96 -15.22 2.73
N GLU A 97 -2.39 -15.92 1.68
CA GLU A 97 -1.52 -16.40 0.60
C GLU A 97 -0.95 -15.23 -0.22
N LEU A 98 -1.70 -14.13 -0.34
CA LEU A 98 -1.24 -12.90 -0.98
C LEU A 98 -0.51 -11.99 0.02
N LEU A 99 -0.98 -11.93 1.27
CA LEU A 99 -0.47 -11.05 2.31
C LEU A 99 0.95 -11.43 2.75
N LEU A 100 1.18 -12.71 3.08
CA LEU A 100 2.44 -13.15 3.69
C LEU A 100 3.67 -12.90 2.80
N PRO A 101 3.67 -13.23 1.49
CA PRO A 101 4.81 -12.93 0.63
C PRO A 101 5.14 -11.43 0.56
N GLN A 102 4.12 -10.56 0.54
CA GLN A 102 4.29 -9.11 0.50
C GLN A 102 4.90 -8.57 1.78
N LEU A 103 4.37 -8.99 2.94
CA LEU A 103 4.91 -8.58 4.25
C LEU A 103 6.36 -9.06 4.41
N TRP A 104 6.67 -10.29 4.01
CA TRP A 104 8.03 -10.82 4.10
C TRP A 104 8.99 -10.13 3.13
N GLY A 105 8.53 -9.78 1.93
CA GLY A 105 9.29 -8.98 0.98
C GLY A 105 9.66 -7.62 1.57
N LEU A 106 8.67 -6.88 2.09
CA LEU A 106 8.87 -5.57 2.69
C LEU A 106 9.77 -5.61 3.92
N ALA A 107 9.55 -6.58 4.82
CA ALA A 107 10.36 -6.73 6.03
C ALA A 107 11.85 -6.96 5.69
N ARG A 108 12.14 -7.82 4.71
CA ARG A 108 13.51 -8.05 4.25
C ARG A 108 14.13 -6.80 3.64
N SER A 109 13.39 -6.06 2.81
CA SER A 109 13.87 -4.81 2.23
C SER A 109 14.17 -3.75 3.30
N CYS A 110 13.29 -3.59 4.30
CA CYS A 110 13.52 -2.69 5.42
C CYS A 110 14.78 -3.05 6.22
N LEU A 111 14.96 -4.33 6.55
CA LEU A 111 16.16 -4.81 7.25
C LEU A 111 17.43 -4.55 6.43
N ALA A 112 17.40 -4.81 5.12
CA ALA A 112 18.54 -4.55 4.24
C ALA A 112 18.92 -3.05 4.24
N HIS A 113 17.95 -2.14 4.14
CA HIS A 113 18.20 -0.70 4.20
C HIS A 113 18.76 -0.26 5.57
N MET A 114 18.20 -0.78 6.66
CA MET A 114 18.69 -0.48 8.02
C MET A 114 20.13 -0.93 8.24
N MET A 115 20.52 -2.09 7.68
CA MET A 115 21.90 -2.59 7.77
C MET A 115 22.85 -1.78 6.90
N ALA A 116 22.44 -1.41 5.68
CA ALA A 116 23.24 -0.58 4.78
C ALA A 116 23.54 0.81 5.37
N ALA A 117 22.56 1.40 6.07
CA ALA A 117 22.72 2.71 6.72
C ALA A 117 23.66 2.71 7.94
N GLN A 118 23.93 1.54 8.54
CA GLN A 118 24.81 1.41 9.71
C GLN A 118 26.26 1.06 9.35
N GLY A 119 26.53 0.65 8.11
CA GLY A 119 27.85 0.23 7.62
C GLY A 119 28.59 1.24 6.75
N GLY A 120 28.09 2.49 6.66
CA GLY A 120 28.66 3.58 5.87
C GLY A 120 29.27 4.69 6.72
#